data_AF-A0A7W9ZNF6-F1
#
_entry.id   AF-A0A7W9ZNF6-F1
#
_cell.length_a   1.000
_cell.length_b   1.000
_cell.length_c   1.000
_cell.angle_alpha   90.00
_cell.angle_beta   90.00
_cell.angle_gamma   90.00
#
_symmetry.space_group_name_H-M   'P 1'
#
loop_
_entity.id
_entity.type
_entity.pdbx_description
1 polymer ?
#
loop_
_entity_poly.entity_id
_entity_poly.type
_entity_poly.pdbx_seq_one_letter_code
_entity_poly.pdbx_strand_id
1 'polypeptide(L)'
;MDIKINKRNLSESVIEEEQALVHYNKLKEKLNINFQKEIYCKLEAMKVLKEIKDKEYYKLDNYSSFDDFAKDYRLARTQTYKYLKIATAIEEGLIEEKYVVKNGINDTICLLKTKESSSLKKSNENPIKPLRFQLKKEESYSFYKKNAKLTSFLLEKIFFEEKDFLLKIIKEFETLRNKRK
;
A
#
# COMPACT_ATOMS: atom_id res chain seq x y z
N MET A 1 10.19 -68.74 -17.07
CA MET A 1 11.16 -67.62 -16.98
C MET A 1 10.71 -66.76 -15.82
N ASP A 2 11.19 -67.05 -14.61
CA ASP A 2 10.78 -66.32 -13.41
C ASP A 2 11.60 -65.03 -13.28
N ILE A 3 10.92 -63.90 -13.41
CA ILE A 3 11.54 -62.57 -13.27
C ILE A 3 11.78 -62.34 -11.78
N LYS A 4 13.03 -62.51 -11.33
CA LYS A 4 13.48 -62.08 -10.00
C LYS A 4 13.54 -60.55 -9.96
N ILE A 5 12.49 -59.94 -9.40
CA ILE A 5 12.49 -58.49 -9.13
C ILE A 5 13.39 -58.23 -7.90
N ASN A 6 14.41 -57.40 -8.10
CA ASN A 6 15.38 -57.01 -7.08
C ASN A 6 14.71 -56.06 -6.05
N LYS A 7 14.12 -56.63 -4.99
CA LYS A 7 13.36 -55.89 -3.96
C LYS A 7 14.18 -54.97 -3.05
N ARG A 8 15.52 -55.03 -3.06
CA ARG A 8 16.36 -54.32 -2.08
C ARG A 8 16.55 -52.82 -2.38
N ASN A 9 16.59 -52.42 -3.64
CA ASN A 9 16.82 -51.02 -4.00
C ASN A 9 15.57 -50.14 -3.83
N LEU A 10 14.37 -50.71 -3.87
CA LEU A 10 13.12 -49.97 -3.75
C LEU A 10 12.80 -49.59 -2.29
N SER A 11 13.28 -50.38 -1.32
CA SER A 11 13.06 -50.09 0.11
C SER A 11 14.01 -49.02 0.65
N GLU A 12 15.28 -49.01 0.23
CA GLU A 12 16.25 -47.98 0.64
C GLU A 12 15.87 -46.60 0.10
N SER A 13 15.45 -46.51 -1.17
CA SER A 13 15.02 -45.23 -1.75
C SER A 13 13.76 -44.66 -1.08
N VAL A 14 12.81 -45.52 -0.69
CA VAL A 14 11.59 -45.10 0.03
C VAL A 14 11.93 -44.60 1.44
N ILE A 15 12.89 -45.22 2.12
CA ILE A 15 13.37 -44.77 3.44
C ILE A 15 14.10 -43.42 3.33
N GLU A 16 14.90 -43.22 2.29
CA GLU A 16 15.57 -41.93 2.02
C GLU A 16 14.56 -40.81 1.70
N GLU A 17 13.53 -41.09 0.91
CA GLU A 17 12.45 -40.13 0.60
C GLU A 17 11.62 -39.76 1.85
N GLU A 18 11.28 -40.74 2.69
CA GLU A 18 10.60 -40.49 3.97
C GLU A 18 11.46 -39.65 4.92
N GLN A 19 12.76 -39.94 5.02
CA GLN A 19 13.69 -39.15 5.83
C GLN A 19 13.85 -37.72 5.30
N ALA A 20 13.92 -37.54 3.98
CA ALA A 20 13.95 -36.24 3.33
C ALA A 20 12.67 -35.44 3.61
N LEU A 21 11.50 -36.09 3.56
CA LEU A 21 10.21 -35.46 3.86
C LEU A 21 10.12 -35.04 5.34
N VAL A 22 10.57 -35.88 6.27
CA VAL A 22 10.64 -35.55 7.70
C VAL A 22 11.58 -34.37 7.93
N HIS A 23 12.76 -34.37 7.29
CA HIS A 23 13.70 -33.26 7.39
C HIS A 23 13.13 -31.95 6.82
N TYR A 24 12.48 -32.02 5.66
CA TYR A 24 11.80 -30.88 5.03
C TYR A 24 10.73 -30.29 5.95
N ASN A 25 9.89 -31.13 6.58
CA ASN A 25 8.86 -30.67 7.51
C ASN A 25 9.47 -29.98 8.75
N LYS A 26 10.57 -30.51 9.31
CA LYS A 26 11.31 -29.86 10.40
C LYS A 26 11.86 -28.48 9.99
N LEU A 27 12.39 -28.36 8.78
CA LEU A 27 12.86 -27.07 8.26
C LEU A 27 11.72 -26.08 8.09
N LYS A 28 10.56 -26.53 7.59
CA LYS A 28 9.35 -25.70 7.44
C LYS A 28 8.84 -25.19 8.79
N GLU A 29 8.79 -26.05 9.81
CA GLU A 29 8.43 -25.65 11.17
C GLU A 29 9.42 -24.64 11.75
N LYS A 30 10.73 -24.90 11.61
CA LYS A 30 11.78 -23.98 12.06
C LYS A 30 11.64 -22.61 11.38
N LEU A 31 11.33 -22.59 10.10
CA LEU A 31 11.09 -21.36 9.35
C LEU A 31 9.89 -20.58 9.89
N ASN A 32 8.77 -21.26 10.15
CA ASN A 32 7.58 -20.64 10.77
C ASN A 32 7.89 -20.04 12.14
N ILE A 33 8.60 -20.78 13.00
CA ILE A 33 9.01 -20.32 14.33
C ILE A 33 9.89 -19.07 14.22
N ASN A 34 10.84 -19.07 13.28
CA ASN A 34 11.74 -17.92 13.08
C ASN A 34 10.97 -16.66 12.66
N PHE A 35 10.02 -16.78 11.72
CA PHE A 35 9.19 -15.65 11.31
C PHE A 35 8.28 -15.13 12.43
N GLN A 36 7.69 -16.02 13.22
CA GLN A 36 6.89 -15.63 14.38
C GLN A 36 7.73 -14.90 15.43
N LYS A 37 8.94 -15.40 15.72
CA LYS A 37 9.89 -14.74 16.62
C LYS A 37 10.29 -13.36 16.11
N GLU A 38 10.55 -13.23 14.81
CA GLU A 38 10.87 -11.93 14.20
C GLU A 38 9.73 -10.92 14.39
N ILE A 39 8.48 -11.34 14.17
CA ILE A 39 7.31 -10.47 14.38
C ILE A 39 7.15 -10.12 15.87
N TYR A 40 7.37 -11.08 16.76
CA TYR A 40 7.31 -10.84 18.20
C TYR A 40 8.35 -9.80 18.66
N CYS A 41 9.60 -9.93 18.23
CA CYS A 41 10.63 -8.93 18.51
C CYS A 41 10.26 -7.54 17.97
N LYS A 42 9.63 -7.48 16.78
CA LYS A 42 9.13 -6.23 16.22
C LYS A 42 7.97 -5.65 17.03
N LEU A 43 7.07 -6.47 17.56
CA LEU A 43 5.99 -6.01 18.44
C LEU A 43 6.52 -5.40 19.73
N GLU A 44 7.51 -6.02 20.36
CA GLU A 44 8.16 -5.44 21.54
C GLU A 44 8.83 -4.10 21.21
N ALA A 45 9.51 -4.01 20.07
CA ALA A 45 10.04 -2.73 19.58
C ALA A 45 8.94 -1.68 19.36
N MET A 46 7.78 -2.06 18.83
CA MET A 46 6.64 -1.14 18.64
C MET A 46 6.13 -0.55 19.96
N LYS A 47 6.04 -1.37 21.02
CA LYS A 47 5.63 -0.93 22.36
C LYS A 47 6.61 0.09 22.93
N VAL A 48 7.91 -0.21 22.88
CA VAL A 48 8.98 0.70 23.34
C VAL A 48 8.95 2.00 22.56
N LEU A 49 8.87 1.95 21.22
CA LEU A 49 8.80 3.14 20.36
C LEU A 49 7.58 4.00 20.71
N LYS A 50 6.44 3.36 20.98
CA LYS A 50 5.23 4.07 21.36
C LYS A 50 5.38 4.78 22.70
N GLU A 51 5.88 4.08 23.71
CA GLU A 51 6.10 4.68 25.04
C GLU A 51 7.08 5.87 24.97
N ILE A 52 8.19 5.73 24.24
CA ILE A 52 9.16 6.82 24.02
C ILE A 52 8.50 8.01 23.33
N LYS A 53 7.63 7.76 22.35
CA LYS A 53 6.91 8.82 21.64
C LYS A 53 5.93 9.54 22.56
N ASP A 54 5.09 8.77 23.26
CA ASP A 54 3.97 9.31 24.04
C ASP A 54 4.46 10.10 25.27
N LYS A 55 5.57 9.66 25.89
CA LYS A 55 6.23 10.37 27.00
C LYS A 55 7.29 11.37 26.54
N GLU A 56 7.47 11.52 25.23
CA GLU A 56 8.48 12.37 24.61
C GLU A 56 9.93 12.14 25.09
N TYR A 57 10.26 10.91 25.49
CA TYR A 57 11.59 10.56 26.03
C TYR A 57 12.73 10.76 25.05
N TYR A 58 12.45 10.80 23.74
CA TYR A 58 13.45 11.16 22.74
C TYR A 58 14.06 12.56 22.99
N LYS A 59 13.38 13.45 23.72
CA LYS A 59 13.94 14.76 24.10
C LYS A 59 15.06 14.66 25.13
N LEU A 60 15.15 13.57 25.90
CA LEU A 60 16.23 13.35 26.87
C LEU A 60 17.59 13.22 26.18
N ASP A 61 17.59 12.71 24.95
CA ASP A 61 18.78 12.63 24.09
C ASP A 61 18.92 13.85 23.16
N ASN A 62 18.19 14.94 23.42
CA ASN A 62 18.19 16.19 22.65
C ASN A 62 17.72 16.06 21.18
N TYR A 63 16.93 15.03 20.84
CA TYR A 63 16.30 14.98 19.52
C TYR A 63 15.19 16.05 19.39
N SER A 64 15.20 16.78 18.28
CA SER A 64 14.18 17.78 17.93
C SER A 64 12.84 17.16 17.56
N SER A 65 12.83 15.92 17.06
CA SER A 65 11.62 15.20 16.71
C SER A 65 11.77 13.68 16.92
N PHE A 66 10.66 13.00 17.14
CA PHE A 66 10.64 11.54 17.23
C PHE A 66 11.10 10.86 15.92
N ASP A 67 10.81 11.48 14.77
CA ASP A 67 11.26 11.00 13.46
C ASP A 67 12.79 11.05 13.34
N ASP A 68 13.46 12.01 14.00
CA ASP A 68 14.92 12.08 14.02
C ASP A 68 15.51 11.01 14.94
N PHE A 69 14.94 10.81 16.13
CA PHE A 69 15.28 9.69 17.02
C PHE A 69 15.16 8.32 16.31
N ALA A 70 14.07 8.10 15.57
CA ALA A 70 13.82 6.82 14.92
C ALA A 70 14.85 6.47 13.82
N LYS A 71 15.49 7.48 13.19
CA LYS A 71 16.49 7.25 12.14
C LYS A 71 17.72 6.52 12.67
N ASP A 72 18.13 6.79 13.91
CA ASP A 72 19.30 6.18 14.54
C ASP A 72 19.13 4.67 14.75
N TYR A 73 17.89 4.20 14.83
CA TYR A 73 17.53 2.79 14.90
C TYR A 73 17.22 2.17 13.53
N ARG A 74 17.63 2.82 12.44
CA ARG A 74 17.42 2.37 11.04
C ARG A 74 15.94 2.20 10.69
N LEU A 75 15.05 2.95 11.33
CA LEU A 75 13.63 2.95 11.03
C LEU A 75 13.28 4.08 10.06
N ALA A 76 12.82 3.69 8.87
CA ALA A 76 12.29 4.64 7.92
C ALA A 76 10.97 5.25 8.44
N ARG A 77 10.71 6.52 8.15
CA ARG A 77 9.51 7.25 8.58
C ARG A 77 8.20 6.49 8.34
N THR A 78 8.08 5.85 7.16
CA THR A 78 6.90 5.06 6.80
C THR A 78 6.74 3.80 7.65
N GLN A 79 7.84 3.18 8.06
CA GLN A 79 7.86 2.02 8.96
C GLN A 79 7.52 2.46 10.39
N THR A 80 8.13 3.55 10.87
CA THR A 80 7.84 4.16 12.17
C THR A 80 6.35 4.47 12.32
N TYR A 81 5.74 5.10 11.31
CA TYR A 81 4.30 5.35 11.29
C TYR A 81 3.47 4.06 11.41
N LYS A 82 3.80 3.02 10.63
CA LYS A 82 3.09 1.73 10.71
C LYS A 82 3.21 1.10 12.10
N TYR A 83 4.40 1.16 12.69
CA TYR A 83 4.71 0.56 13.98
C TYR A 83 3.90 1.21 15.09
N LEU A 84 3.91 2.54 15.14
CA LEU A 84 3.10 3.30 16.08
C LEU A 84 1.60 3.05 15.90
N LYS A 85 1.14 2.96 14.65
CA LYS A 85 -0.27 2.70 14.35
C LYS A 85 -0.74 1.33 14.87
N ILE A 86 0.09 0.30 14.70
CA ILE A 86 -0.21 -1.04 15.22
C ILE A 86 -0.19 -1.02 16.76
N ALA A 87 0.83 -0.41 17.38
CA ALA A 87 0.90 -0.31 18.83
C ALA A 87 -0.34 0.37 19.43
N THR A 88 -0.80 1.47 18.82
CA THR A 88 -2.03 2.15 19.24
C THR A 88 -3.27 1.27 19.08
N ALA A 89 -3.42 0.58 17.95
CA ALA A 89 -4.55 -0.31 17.76
C ALA A 89 -4.57 -1.49 18.75
N ILE A 90 -3.41 -1.94 19.21
CA ILE A 90 -3.30 -2.99 20.24
C ILE A 90 -3.73 -2.45 21.60
N GLU A 91 -3.22 -1.28 22.00
CA GLU A 91 -3.59 -0.65 23.28
C GLU A 91 -5.07 -0.27 23.36
N GLU A 92 -5.66 0.16 22.24
CA GLU A 92 -7.09 0.45 22.12
C GLU A 92 -7.96 -0.81 22.06
N GLY A 93 -7.35 -2.00 22.02
CA GLY A 93 -8.07 -3.28 21.93
C GLY A 93 -8.71 -3.56 20.56
N LEU A 94 -8.34 -2.81 19.52
CA LEU A 94 -8.87 -2.98 18.16
C LEU A 94 -8.29 -4.23 17.47
N ILE A 95 -7.08 -4.64 17.88
CA ILE A 95 -6.35 -5.80 17.37
C ILE A 95 -5.62 -6.52 18.52
N GLU A 96 -5.65 -7.84 18.51
CA GLU A 96 -4.87 -8.67 19.43
C GLU A 96 -3.43 -8.88 18.94
N GLU A 97 -2.46 -8.92 19.86
CA GLU A 97 -1.06 -9.24 19.54
C GLU A 97 -0.91 -10.58 18.80
N LYS A 98 -1.68 -11.60 19.22
CA LYS A 98 -1.71 -12.92 18.59
C LYS A 98 -2.06 -12.85 17.10
N TYR A 99 -2.95 -11.93 16.73
CA TYR A 99 -3.30 -11.70 15.33
C TYR A 99 -2.11 -11.14 14.55
N VAL A 100 -1.38 -10.20 15.13
CA VAL A 100 -0.21 -9.59 14.48
C VAL A 100 0.92 -10.61 14.31
N VAL A 101 1.18 -11.45 15.32
CA VAL A 101 2.18 -12.53 15.24
C VAL A 101 1.83 -13.54 14.14
N LYS A 102 0.55 -13.86 13.97
CA LYS A 102 0.09 -14.84 12.99
C LYS A 102 0.08 -14.31 11.55
N ASN A 103 -0.38 -13.07 11.35
CA ASN A 103 -0.62 -12.50 10.01
C ASN A 103 0.47 -11.50 9.59
N GLY A 104 1.34 -11.09 10.50
CA GLY A 104 2.40 -10.13 10.23
C GLY A 104 1.92 -8.68 10.13
N ILE A 105 2.91 -7.79 9.94
CA ILE A 105 2.74 -6.34 10.06
C ILE A 105 1.96 -5.76 8.88
N ASN A 106 2.23 -6.21 7.66
CA ASN A 106 1.62 -5.63 6.46
C ASN A 106 0.12 -5.94 6.38
N ASP A 107 -0.28 -7.17 6.69
CA ASP A 107 -1.68 -7.59 6.68
C ASP A 107 -2.45 -6.90 7.80
N THR A 108 -1.83 -6.74 8.97
CA THR A 108 -2.38 -5.96 10.08
C THR A 108 -2.63 -4.50 9.67
N ILE A 109 -1.68 -3.85 8.99
CA ILE A 109 -1.87 -2.49 8.48
C ILE A 109 -2.97 -2.42 7.43
N CYS A 110 -3.07 -3.42 6.55
CA CYS A 110 -4.13 -3.51 5.56
C CYS A 110 -5.50 -3.57 6.24
N LEU A 111 -5.66 -4.46 7.24
CA LEU A 111 -6.87 -4.58 8.04
C LEU A 111 -7.26 -3.26 8.71
N LEU A 112 -6.29 -2.57 9.33
CA LEU A 112 -6.53 -1.28 9.99
C LEU A 112 -7.00 -0.20 9.01
N LYS A 113 -6.43 -0.15 7.80
CA LYS A 113 -6.88 0.77 6.75
C LYS A 113 -8.31 0.48 6.31
N THR A 114 -8.68 -0.79 6.18
CA THR A 114 -10.02 -1.19 5.75
C THR A 114 -11.06 -0.88 6.83
N LYS A 115 -10.75 -1.11 8.12
CA LYS A 115 -11.62 -0.74 9.24
C LYS A 115 -11.76 0.78 9.43
N GLU A 116 -10.71 1.53 9.14
CA GLU A 116 -10.79 3.00 9.08
C GLU A 116 -11.60 3.48 7.87
N SER A 117 -11.56 2.79 6.73
CA SER A 117 -12.28 3.20 5.52
C SER A 117 -13.80 3.15 5.63
N SER A 118 -14.36 2.45 6.63
CA SER A 118 -15.78 2.52 6.95
C SER A 118 -16.16 3.69 7.87
N SER A 119 -15.20 4.35 8.53
CA SER A 119 -15.44 5.42 9.52
C SER A 119 -14.72 6.76 9.24
N LEU A 120 -13.75 6.81 8.32
CA LEU A 120 -13.01 8.01 7.96
C LEU A 120 -13.32 8.41 6.52
N LYS A 121 -13.81 9.65 6.39
CA LYS A 121 -14.12 10.39 5.17
C LYS A 121 -13.32 9.90 3.96
N LYS A 122 -14.04 9.49 2.91
CA LYS A 122 -13.53 9.39 1.53
C LYS A 122 -12.50 10.50 1.33
N SER A 123 -11.34 10.13 0.80
CA SER A 123 -10.37 11.11 0.31
C SER A 123 -11.13 12.25 -0.37
N ASN A 124 -10.64 13.49 -0.25
CA ASN A 124 -11.03 14.56 -1.16
C ASN A 124 -10.53 14.25 -2.60
N GLU A 125 -10.51 12.98 -3.02
CA GLU A 125 -10.53 12.63 -4.42
C GLU A 125 -11.85 13.16 -4.94
N ASN A 126 -11.75 14.22 -5.74
CA ASN A 126 -12.89 14.70 -6.51
C ASN A 126 -13.57 13.48 -7.13
N PRO A 127 -14.89 13.28 -6.91
CA PRO A 127 -15.61 12.14 -7.45
C PRO A 127 -15.51 12.09 -8.98
N ILE A 128 -15.14 13.21 -9.60
CA ILE A 128 -14.87 13.38 -11.02
C ILE A 128 -13.37 13.56 -11.24
N LYS A 129 -12.78 12.70 -12.10
CA LYS A 129 -11.37 12.83 -12.50
C LYS A 129 -11.15 14.16 -13.21
N PRO A 130 -10.05 14.89 -12.91
CA PRO A 130 -9.78 16.17 -13.56
C PRO A 130 -9.51 15.95 -15.06
N LEU A 131 -10.21 16.73 -15.88
CA LEU A 131 -10.03 16.73 -17.32
C LEU A 131 -8.67 17.37 -17.68
N ARG A 132 -7.87 16.68 -18.50
CA ARG A 132 -6.53 17.13 -18.91
C ARG A 132 -6.50 17.41 -20.40
N PHE A 133 -6.17 18.64 -20.77
CA PHE A 133 -6.01 19.07 -22.17
C PHE A 133 -4.54 19.34 -22.51
N GLN A 134 -4.16 19.02 -23.74
CA GLN A 134 -2.90 19.46 -24.32
C GLN A 134 -3.19 20.55 -25.35
N LEU A 135 -2.88 21.80 -24.99
CA LEU A 135 -3.07 22.96 -25.86
C LEU A 135 -1.79 23.17 -26.69
N LYS A 136 -1.96 23.51 -27.98
CA LYS A 136 -0.84 23.66 -28.92
C LYS A 136 -0.10 24.99 -28.79
N LYS A 137 -0.75 26.03 -28.26
CA LYS A 137 -0.19 27.37 -28.10
C LYS A 137 0.01 27.66 -26.61
N GLU A 138 1.16 28.24 -26.26
CA GLU A 138 1.51 28.56 -24.88
C GLU A 138 0.63 29.66 -24.29
N GLU A 139 0.27 30.67 -25.09
CA GLU A 139 -0.61 31.76 -24.67
C GLU A 139 -1.98 31.25 -24.21
N SER A 140 -2.58 30.33 -24.99
CA SER A 140 -3.88 29.75 -24.62
C SER A 140 -3.77 28.85 -23.39
N TYR A 141 -2.68 28.08 -23.26
CA TYR A 141 -2.41 27.31 -22.06
C TYR A 141 -2.32 28.19 -20.81
N SER A 142 -1.52 29.24 -20.85
CA SER A 142 -1.32 30.16 -19.73
C SER A 142 -2.61 30.86 -19.33
N PHE A 143 -3.41 31.30 -20.30
CA PHE A 143 -4.70 31.93 -20.06
C PHE A 143 -5.68 30.99 -19.34
N TYR A 144 -5.91 29.79 -19.87
CA TYR A 144 -6.88 28.85 -19.27
C TYR A 144 -6.39 28.24 -17.96
N LYS A 145 -5.07 28.10 -17.78
CA LYS A 145 -4.47 27.67 -16.51
C LYS A 145 -4.70 28.72 -15.41
N LYS A 146 -4.49 30.01 -15.72
CA LYS A 146 -4.74 31.11 -14.78
C LYS A 146 -6.24 31.23 -14.44
N ASN A 147 -7.11 30.91 -15.38
CA ASN A 147 -8.56 31.10 -15.26
C ASN A 147 -9.35 29.78 -15.17
N ALA A 148 -8.84 28.78 -14.44
CA ALA A 148 -9.43 27.43 -14.41
C ALA A 148 -10.94 27.38 -14.08
N LYS A 149 -11.41 28.21 -13.14
CA LYS A 149 -12.84 28.30 -12.79
C LYS A 149 -13.70 28.82 -13.94
N LEU A 150 -13.21 29.85 -14.64
CA LEU A 150 -13.88 30.42 -15.81
C LEU A 150 -13.90 29.39 -16.94
N THR A 151 -12.82 28.63 -17.15
CA THR A 151 -12.78 27.55 -18.14
C THR A 151 -13.82 26.48 -17.83
N SER A 152 -13.96 26.06 -16.57
CA SER A 152 -14.98 25.09 -16.17
C SER A 152 -16.39 25.62 -16.46
N PHE A 153 -16.67 26.85 -16.04
CA PHE A 153 -17.95 27.51 -16.29
C PHE A 153 -18.27 27.63 -17.78
N LEU A 154 -17.28 28.02 -18.60
CA LEU A 154 -17.42 28.15 -20.05
C LEU A 154 -17.80 26.80 -20.69
N LEU A 155 -17.13 25.72 -20.30
CA LEU A 155 -17.39 24.38 -20.85
C LEU A 155 -18.78 23.88 -20.48
N GLU A 156 -19.20 24.08 -19.23
CA GLU A 156 -20.55 23.70 -18.78
C GLU A 156 -21.63 24.53 -19.49
N LYS A 157 -21.44 25.86 -19.55
CA LYS A 157 -22.39 26.75 -20.22
C LYS A 157 -22.57 26.39 -21.69
N ILE A 158 -21.47 26.17 -22.42
CA ILE A 158 -21.53 25.79 -23.83
C ILE A 158 -22.26 24.45 -24.01
N PHE A 159 -22.00 23.49 -23.13
CA PHE A 159 -22.60 22.17 -23.23
C PHE A 159 -24.13 22.18 -22.97
N PHE A 160 -24.58 22.95 -21.97
CA PHE A 160 -25.99 22.97 -21.58
C PHE A 160 -26.83 23.97 -22.37
N GLU A 161 -26.30 25.17 -22.63
CA GLU A 161 -27.06 26.30 -23.17
C GLU A 161 -26.80 26.52 -24.67
N GLU A 162 -25.57 26.33 -25.16
CA GLU A 162 -25.15 26.73 -26.52
C GLU A 162 -24.89 25.53 -27.43
N LYS A 163 -25.87 24.61 -27.52
CA LYS A 163 -25.72 23.34 -28.26
C LYS A 163 -25.48 23.54 -29.76
N ASP A 164 -26.13 24.50 -30.39
CA ASP A 164 -25.97 24.76 -31.82
C ASP A 164 -24.57 25.27 -32.15
N PHE A 165 -24.02 26.13 -31.29
CA PHE A 165 -22.65 26.57 -31.38
C PHE A 165 -21.69 25.39 -31.21
N LEU A 166 -21.90 24.55 -30.20
CA LEU A 166 -21.09 23.36 -29.96
C LEU A 166 -21.12 22.41 -31.18
N LEU A 167 -22.28 22.20 -31.80
CA LEU A 167 -22.43 21.38 -33.01
C LEU A 167 -21.66 21.94 -34.21
N LYS A 168 -21.62 23.27 -34.37
CA LYS A 168 -20.81 23.92 -35.42
C LYS A 168 -19.32 23.65 -35.19
N ILE A 169 -18.84 23.82 -33.97
CA ILE A 169 -17.44 23.55 -33.60
C ILE A 169 -17.07 22.08 -33.81
N ILE A 170 -17.97 21.14 -33.47
CA ILE A 170 -17.76 19.71 -33.69
C ILE A 170 -17.59 19.42 -35.19
N LYS A 171 -18.48 19.95 -36.04
CA LYS A 171 -18.38 19.78 -37.50
C LYS A 171 -17.07 20.34 -38.04
N GLU A 172 -16.68 21.54 -37.64
CA GLU A 172 -15.40 22.14 -38.04
C GLU A 172 -14.21 21.26 -37.63
N PHE A 173 -14.21 20.77 -36.39
CA PHE A 173 -13.17 19.87 -35.88
C PHE A 173 -13.06 18.56 -36.69
N GLU A 174 -14.19 17.94 -37.04
CA GLU A 174 -14.22 16.73 -37.86
C GLU A 174 -13.69 16.98 -39.28
N THR A 175 -14.06 18.09 -39.91
CA THR A 175 -13.52 18.43 -41.24
C THR A 175 -12.01 18.63 -41.22
N LEU A 176 -11.48 19.27 -40.17
CA LEU A 176 -10.03 19.47 -39.99
C LEU A 176 -9.30 18.16 -39.68
N ARG A 177 -9.95 17.22 -38.99
CA ARG A 177 -9.41 15.89 -38.71
C ARG A 177 -9.33 15.05 -39.99
N ASN A 178 -10.35 15.12 -40.84
CA ASN A 178 -10.41 14.36 -42.09
C ASN A 178 -9.42 14.90 -43.15
N LYS A 179 -9.10 16.19 -43.16
CA LYS A 179 -8.06 16.79 -44.02
C LYS A 179 -6.61 16.43 -43.66
N ARG A 180 -6.39 15.82 -42.50
CA ARG A 180 -5.05 15.42 -42.00
C ARG A 180 -4.76 13.92 -42.16
N LYS A 181 -5.70 13.16 -42.72
CA LYS A 181 -5.50 11.79 -43.19
C LYS A 181 -5.20 11.83 -44.69
#